data_AF-A0A2D9P5C1-F1
#
_entry.id   AF-A0A2D9P5C1-F1
#
_cell.length_a   1.000
_cell.length_b   1.000
_cell.length_c   1.000
_cell.angle_alpha   90.00
_cell.angle_beta   90.00
_cell.angle_gamma   90.00
#
_symmetry.space_group_name_H-M   'P 1'
#
loop_
_entity.id
_entity.type
_entity.pdbx_description
1 polymer ?
#
loop_
_entity_poly.entity_id
_entity_poly.type
_entity_poly.pdbx_seq_one_letter_code
_entity_poly.pdbx_strand_id
1 'polypeptide(L)' 'MITLLWYSIKMIQIFALLTVMSGLYYGFFDRNMNYELKMFFYGGIMFYLANWLESKFINQG' A
#
# COMPACT_ATOMS: atom_id res chain seq x y z
N MET A 1 -4.76 -10.34 20.41
CA MET A 1 -5.50 -9.50 19.44
C MET A 1 -4.60 -8.51 18.72
N ILE A 2 -3.73 -7.78 19.42
CA ILE A 2 -2.80 -6.79 18.83
C ILE A 2 -1.86 -7.40 17.77
N THR A 3 -1.33 -8.61 18.00
CA THR A 3 -0.43 -9.31 17.08
C THR A 3 -1.08 -9.68 15.74
N LEU A 4 -2.35 -10.10 15.77
CA LEU A 4 -3.12 -10.42 14.56
C LEU A 4 -3.39 -9.15 13.74
N LEU A 5 -3.79 -8.07 14.41
CA LEU A 5 -4.07 -6.77 13.79
C LEU A 5 -2.79 -6.15 13.20
N TRP A 6 -1.66 -6.27 13.90
CA TRP A 6 -0.34 -5.90 13.37
C TRP A 6 0.00 -6.64 12.09
N TYR A 7 -0.19 -7.97 12.09
CA TYR A 7 0.09 -8.80 10.92
C TYR A 7 -0.83 -8.44 9.73
N SER A 8 -2.11 -8.17 9.99
CA SER A 8 -3.05 -7.71 8.96
C SER A 8 -2.65 -6.36 8.36
N ILE A 9 -2.19 -5.40 9.17
CA ILE A 9 -1.74 -4.10 8.66
C ILE A 9 -0.47 -4.23 7.82
N LYS A 10 0.49 -5.07 8.25
CA LYS A 10 1.69 -5.35 7.44
C LYS A 10 1.35 -6.02 6.12
N MET A 11 0.38 -6.93 6.10
CA MET A 11 -0.12 -7.50 4.85
C MET A 11 -0.70 -6.44 3.92
N ILE A 12 -1.48 -5.48 4.43
CA ILE A 12 -2.01 -4.37 3.63
C ILE A 12 -0.87 -3.49 3.07
N GLN A 13 0.17 -3.21 3.85
CA GLN A 13 1.36 -2.49 3.37
C GLN A 13 2.09 -3.25 2.25
N ILE A 14 2.23 -4.58 2.38
CA ILE A 14 2.82 -5.43 1.35
C ILE A 14 1.96 -5.44 0.07
N PHE A 15 0.64 -5.57 0.20
CA PHE A 15 -0.26 -5.49 -0.94
C PHE A 15 -0.20 -4.13 -1.63
N ALA A 16 -0.15 -3.04 -0.87
CA ALA A 16 0.02 -1.70 -1.43
C ALA A 16 1.30 -1.59 -2.27
N LEU A 17 2.43 -2.12 -1.78
CA LEU A 17 3.69 -2.18 -2.54
C LEU A 17 3.56 -3.03 -3.79
N LEU A 18 2.92 -4.20 -3.70
CA LEU A 18 2.67 -5.06 -4.86
C LEU A 18 1.77 -4.36 -5.90
N THR A 19 0.78 -3.58 -5.48
CA THR A 19 -0.05 -2.77 -6.38
C THR A 19 0.77 -1.71 -7.09
N VAL A 20 1.68 -1.01 -6.39
CA VAL A 20 2.60 -0.05 -7.03
C VAL A 20 3.52 -0.77 -8.01
N MET A 21 4.16 -1.87 -7.60
CA MET A 21 5.08 -2.63 -8.46
C MET A 21 4.38 -3.19 -9.71
N SER A 22 3.17 -3.73 -9.55
CA SER A 22 2.33 -4.20 -10.65
C SER A 22 1.96 -3.06 -11.59
N GLY A 23 1.50 -1.93 -11.04
CA GLY A 23 1.16 -0.74 -11.81
C GLY A 23 2.33 -0.16 -12.61
N LEU A 24 3.52 -0.14 -12.00
CA LEU A 24 4.76 0.25 -12.67
C LEU A 24 5.17 -0.77 -13.74
N TYR A 25 5.07 -2.07 -13.47
CA TYR A 25 5.41 -3.11 -14.45
C TYR A 25 4.51 -3.04 -15.69
N TYR A 26 3.18 -2.99 -15.49
CA TYR A 26 2.23 -2.88 -16.59
C TYR A 26 2.31 -1.51 -17.27
N GLY A 27 2.50 -0.43 -16.51
CA GLY A 27 2.65 0.91 -17.06
C GLY A 27 3.90 1.07 -17.93
N PHE A 28 5.02 0.45 -17.53
CA PHE A 28 6.24 0.43 -18.33
C PHE A 28 6.08 -0.39 -19.60
N PHE A 29 5.38 -1.52 -19.53
CA PHE A 29 5.06 -2.35 -20.69
C PHE A 29 4.21 -1.61 -21.73
N ASP A 30 3.17 -0.91 -21.28
CA ASP A 30 2.26 -0.13 -22.13
C ASP A 30 2.76 1.30 -22.44
N ARG A 31 3.92 1.69 -21.92
CA ARG A 31 4.46 3.07 -21.93
C ARG A 31 3.41 4.12 -21.52
N ASN A 32 2.56 3.77 -20.57
CA ASN A 32 1.43 4.60 -20.16
C ASN A 32 1.69 5.23 -18.79
N MET A 33 2.35 6.38 -18.83
CA MET A 33 2.72 7.15 -17.64
C MET A 33 1.52 7.54 -16.76
N ASN A 34 0.32 7.71 -17.35
CA ASN A 34 -0.89 8.01 -16.56
C ASN A 34 -1.36 6.82 -15.73
N TYR A 35 -1.17 5.59 -16.22
CA TYR A 35 -1.52 4.38 -15.48
C TYR A 35 -0.53 4.13 -14.33
N GLU A 36 0.76 4.34 -14.57
CA GLU A 36 1.81 4.31 -13.56
C GLU A 36 1.49 5.27 -12.42
N LEU A 37 1.16 6.53 -12.75
CA LEU A 37 0.83 7.55 -11.77
C LEU A 37 -0.39 7.16 -10.94
N LYS A 38 -1.47 6.67 -11.57
CA LYS A 38 -2.68 6.24 -10.85
C LYS A 38 -2.36 5.13 -9.87
N MET A 39 -1.63 4.10 -10.29
CA MET A 39 -1.28 2.98 -9.42
C MET A 39 -0.32 3.38 -8.31
N PHE A 40 0.60 4.31 -8.58
CA PHE A 40 1.47 4.91 -7.57
C PHE A 40 0.67 5.68 -6.51
N PHE A 41 -0.31 6.48 -6.93
CA PHE A 41 -1.23 7.17 -6.03
C PHE A 41 -2.10 6.20 -5.23
N TYR A 42 -2.67 5.17 -5.85
CA TYR A 42 -3.48 4.16 -5.17
C TYR A 42 -2.67 3.40 -4.11
N GLY A 43 -1.46 2.94 -4.46
CA GLY A 43 -0.59 2.27 -3.51
C GLY A 43 -0.09 3.20 -2.41
N GLY A 44 0.24 4.46 -2.73
CA GLY A 44 0.62 5.47 -1.74
C GLY A 44 -0.50 5.78 -0.73
N ILE A 45 -1.75 5.91 -1.20
CA ILE A 45 -2.93 6.11 -0.33
C ILE A 45 -3.15 4.88 0.55
N MET A 46 -3.05 3.67 0.01
CA MET A 46 -3.17 2.44 0.80
C MET A 46 -2.06 2.37 1.88
N PHE A 47 -0.83 2.74 1.54
CA PHE A 47 0.28 2.74 2.49
C PHE A 47 0.09 3.79 3.60
N TYR A 48 -0.38 4.98 3.23
CA TYR A 48 -0.71 6.05 4.18
C TYR A 48 -1.82 5.62 5.15
N LEU A 49 -2.93 5.08 4.63
CA LEU A 49 -4.04 4.60 5.46
C LEU A 49 -3.61 3.44 6.36
N ALA A 50 -2.83 2.50 5.85
CA ALA A 50 -2.30 1.39 6.65
C ALA A 50 -1.41 1.90 7.79
N ASN A 51 -0.55 2.89 7.53
CA ASN A 51 0.30 3.49 8.56
C ASN A 51 -0.49 4.33 9.58
N TRP A 52 -1.54 5.03 9.13
CA TRP A 52 -2.45 5.74 10.03
C TRP A 52 -3.20 4.78 10.96
N LEU A 53 -3.68 3.65 10.43
CA LEU A 53 -4.30 2.58 11.22
C LEU A 53 -3.28 1.97 12.19
N GLU A 54 -2.04 1.74 11.75
CA GLU A 54 -0.95 1.26 12.62
C GLU A 54 -0.75 2.21 13.81
N SER A 55 -0.60 3.51 13.53
CA SER A 55 -0.38 4.51 14.58
C SER A 55 -1.57 4.64 15.53
N LYS A 56 -2.81 4.44 15.06
CA LYS A 56 -4.00 4.61 15.88
C LYS A 56 -4.31 3.39 16.75
N PHE A 57 -4.04 2.19 16.25
CA PHE A 57 -4.42 0.94 16.91
C PHE A 57 -3.26 0.21 17.58
N ILE A 58 -2.01 0.51 17.22
CA ILE A 58 -0.83 -0.21 17.72
C ILE A 58 0.07 0.70 18.56
N ASN A 59 0.31 1.95 18.13
CA ASN A 59 1.15 2.90 18.89
C ASN A 59 0.41 3.63 20.04
N GLN A 60 -0.82 3.22 20.39
CA GLN A 60 -1.54 3.71 21.58
C GLN A 60 -1.33 2.84 22.84
N GLY A 61 -0.40 1.87 22.80
CA GLY A 61 -0.03 1.00 23.92
C GLY A 61 1.29 1.41 24.57
#